data_AF-A0A1T4K223-F1
#
_entry.id   AF-A0A1T4K223-F1
#
_cell.length_a   1.000
_cell.length_b   1.000
_cell.length_c   1.000
_cell.angle_alpha   90.00
_cell.angle_beta   90.00
_cell.angle_gamma   90.00
#
_symmetry.space_group_name_H-M   'P 1'
#
loop_
_entity.id
_entity.type
_entity.pdbx_description
1 polymer ?
#
loop_
_entity_poly.entity_id
_entity_poly.type
_entity_poly.pdbx_seq_one_letter_code
_entity_poly.pdbx_strand_id
1 'polypeptide(L)'
;MPTDLADLVDFLLRRLAEDERAAQQQMVPIPGDHDLAVPPQDWPRAPGRGADVRALRDVEAKRRIVEMYAEAVAEETGLHEAPEEEETLETVVRLLSLTYEDHPDYDRSWRP
;
A
#
# COMPACT_ATOMS: atom_id res chain seq x y z
N MET A 1 -1.18 11.18 18.18
CA MET A 1 -0.21 10.19 17.64
C MET A 1 1.20 10.43 18.12
N PRO A 2 1.86 9.43 18.72
CA PRO A 2 3.30 9.44 18.85
C PRO A 2 3.92 9.52 17.44
N THR A 3 4.98 10.31 17.30
CA THR A 3 5.63 10.61 16.01
C THR A 3 6.06 9.33 15.27
N ASP A 4 6.47 8.30 16.00
CA ASP A 4 6.87 6.97 15.49
C ASP A 4 5.79 6.28 14.64
N LEU A 5 4.50 6.38 15.02
CA LEU A 5 3.40 5.72 14.30
C LEU A 5 2.98 6.49 13.05
N ALA A 6 3.05 7.82 13.08
CA ALA A 6 2.83 8.64 11.90
C ALA A 6 3.95 8.38 10.86
N ASP A 7 5.20 8.29 11.32
CA ASP A 7 6.35 7.97 10.47
C ASP A 7 6.22 6.56 9.86
N LEU A 8 5.73 5.57 10.63
CA LEU A 8 5.45 4.22 10.14
C LEU A 8 4.37 4.20 9.05
N VAL A 9 3.26 4.91 9.24
CA VAL A 9 2.19 5.02 8.24
C VAL A 9 2.73 5.65 6.95
N ASP A 10 3.44 6.76 7.05
CA ASP A 10 4.05 7.44 5.91
C ASP A 10 5.06 6.55 5.18
N PHE A 11 5.88 5.80 5.93
CA PHE A 11 6.81 4.83 5.38
C PHE A 11 6.07 3.74 4.58
N LEU A 12 5.06 3.10 5.17
CA LEU A 12 4.28 2.04 4.54
C LEU A 12 3.58 2.51 3.27
N LEU A 13 2.91 3.68 3.31
CA LEU A 13 2.23 4.22 2.13
C LEU A 13 3.22 4.49 0.98
N ARG A 14 4.41 4.99 1.29
CA ARG A 14 5.46 5.23 0.30
C ARG A 14 5.99 3.92 -0.31
N ARG A 15 6.23 2.89 0.50
CA ARG A 15 6.70 1.58 0.02
C ARG A 15 5.62 0.87 -0.80
N LEU A 16 4.36 0.91 -0.36
CA LEU A 16 3.23 0.36 -1.11
C LEU A 16 3.06 1.06 -2.47
N ALA A 17 3.26 2.38 -2.54
CA ALA A 17 3.26 3.11 -3.82
C ALA A 17 4.43 2.73 -4.74
N GLU A 18 5.56 2.26 -4.19
CA GLU A 18 6.66 1.70 -4.99
C GLU A 18 6.33 0.31 -5.50
N ASP A 19 5.79 -0.56 -4.65
CA ASP A 19 5.37 -1.91 -5.03
C ASP A 19 4.27 -1.86 -6.10
N GLU A 20 3.31 -0.94 -5.97
CA GLU A 20 2.30 -0.70 -6.99
C GLU A 20 2.93 -0.27 -8.32
N ARG A 21 3.84 0.71 -8.31
CA ARG A 21 4.52 1.16 -9.54
C ARG A 21 5.30 0.02 -10.19
N ALA A 22 6.00 -0.78 -9.39
CA ALA A 22 6.74 -1.95 -9.88
C ALA A 22 5.81 -2.98 -10.52
N ALA A 23 4.65 -3.25 -9.92
CA ALA A 23 3.65 -4.17 -10.48
C ALA A 23 2.97 -3.59 -11.74
N GLN A 24 2.65 -2.28 -11.76
CA GLN A 24 2.09 -1.59 -12.92
C GLN A 24 3.04 -1.58 -14.13
N GLN A 25 4.36 -1.49 -13.91
CA GLN A 25 5.35 -1.55 -15.00
C GLN A 25 5.36 -2.92 -15.72
N GLN A 26 4.85 -3.97 -15.08
CA GLN A 26 4.72 -5.28 -15.71
C GLN A 26 3.44 -5.39 -16.58
N MET A 27 2.56 -4.39 -16.53
CA MET A 27 1.39 -4.29 -17.40
C MET A 27 1.80 -3.81 -18.79
N VAL A 28 1.48 -4.61 -19.80
CA VAL A 28 1.80 -4.32 -21.21
C VAL A 28 0.57 -3.77 -21.92
N PRO A 29 0.73 -2.82 -22.87
CA PRO A 29 -0.37 -2.41 -23.72
C PRO A 29 -0.87 -3.61 -24.53
N ILE A 30 -2.19 -3.76 -24.65
CA ILE A 30 -2.80 -4.77 -25.51
C ILE A 30 -2.93 -4.17 -26.91
N PRO A 31 -2.18 -4.65 -27.92
CA PRO A 31 -2.42 -4.26 -29.30
C PRO A 31 -3.72 -4.97 -29.75
N GLY A 32 -4.86 -4.32 -29.56
CA GLY A 32 -6.16 -4.73 -30.09
C GLY A 32 -6.54 -3.95 -31.37
N ASP A 33 -7.80 -4.07 -31.80
CA ASP A 33 -8.44 -3.20 -32.82
C ASP A 33 -8.60 -1.73 -32.34
N HIS A 34 -7.70 -1.26 -31.49
CA HIS A 34 -7.70 0.13 -31.06
C HIS A 34 -7.30 1.01 -32.22
N ASP A 35 -8.02 2.12 -32.38
CA ASP A 35 -7.73 3.11 -33.40
C ASP A 35 -6.25 3.52 -33.27
N LEU A 36 -5.48 3.29 -34.34
CA LEU A 36 -4.06 3.68 -34.40
C LEU A 36 -3.89 5.21 -34.28
N ALA A 37 -4.99 5.97 -34.35
CA ALA A 37 -5.02 7.40 -34.01
C ALA A 37 -4.89 7.68 -32.49
N VAL A 38 -5.12 6.68 -31.63
CA VAL A 38 -4.89 6.78 -30.19
C VAL A 38 -3.44 6.38 -29.91
N PRO A 39 -2.64 7.21 -29.22
CA PRO A 39 -1.25 6.92 -29.03
C PRO A 39 -1.06 5.74 -28.04
N PRO A 40 -0.02 4.90 -28.21
CA PRO A 40 0.12 3.62 -27.46
C PRO A 40 0.10 3.72 -25.93
N GLN A 41 0.42 4.87 -25.35
CA GLN A 41 0.32 5.09 -23.91
C GLN A 41 -1.11 5.05 -23.36
N ASP A 42 -2.11 5.34 -24.20
CA ASP A 42 -3.52 5.40 -23.83
C ASP A 42 -4.25 4.07 -24.14
N TRP A 43 -3.54 3.07 -24.66
CA TRP A 43 -4.12 1.75 -24.91
C TRP A 43 -4.42 1.03 -23.59
N PRO A 44 -5.51 0.23 -23.54
CA PRO A 44 -5.77 -0.66 -22.42
C PRO A 44 -4.56 -1.54 -22.14
N ARG A 45 -4.25 -1.73 -20.85
CA ARG A 45 -3.13 -2.57 -20.42
C ARG A 45 -3.63 -3.90 -19.87
N ALA A 46 -2.93 -4.96 -20.21
CA ALA A 46 -3.12 -6.29 -19.63
C ALA A 46 -1.88 -6.70 -18.83
N PRO A 47 -2.03 -7.71 -17.96
CA PRO A 47 -0.89 -8.39 -17.36
C PRO A 47 0.04 -8.91 -18.46
N GLY A 48 1.29 -8.47 -18.47
CA GLY A 48 2.33 -9.04 -19.31
C GLY A 48 2.68 -10.47 -18.89
N ARG A 49 3.58 -11.11 -19.65
CA ARG A 49 3.96 -12.52 -19.45
C ARG A 49 4.58 -12.83 -18.07
N GLY A 50 4.98 -11.81 -17.32
CA GLY A 50 5.50 -11.89 -15.95
C GLY A 50 4.78 -10.98 -14.96
N ALA A 51 3.60 -10.48 -15.32
CA ALA A 51 2.84 -9.59 -14.46
C ALA A 51 2.17 -10.35 -13.31
N ASP A 52 2.45 -9.92 -12.10
CA ASP A 52 1.75 -10.42 -10.92
C ASP A 52 0.52 -9.54 -10.61
N VAL A 53 -0.64 -9.94 -11.15
CA VAL A 53 -1.94 -9.27 -10.85
C VAL A 53 -2.30 -9.40 -9.38
N ARG A 54 -1.85 -10.46 -8.72
CA ARG A 54 -2.06 -10.62 -7.28
C ARG A 54 -1.28 -9.55 -6.51
N ALA A 55 -0.07 -9.17 -6.95
CA ALA A 55 0.69 -8.11 -6.30
C ALA A 55 -0.07 -6.78 -6.22
N LEU A 56 -0.76 -6.37 -7.30
CA LEU A 56 -1.60 -5.15 -7.28
C LEU A 56 -2.76 -5.27 -6.27
N ARG A 57 -3.40 -6.44 -6.19
CA ARG A 57 -4.49 -6.68 -5.23
C ARG A 57 -3.98 -6.72 -3.79
N ASP A 58 -2.81 -7.30 -3.56
CA ASP A 58 -2.17 -7.35 -2.25
C ASP A 58 -1.77 -5.94 -1.78
N VAL A 59 -1.20 -5.13 -2.68
CA VAL A 59 -0.86 -3.72 -2.37
C VAL A 59 -2.11 -2.92 -2.03
N GLU A 60 -3.18 -3.05 -2.81
CA GLU A 60 -4.44 -2.36 -2.55
C GLU A 60 -5.05 -2.77 -1.19
N ALA A 61 -5.05 -4.07 -0.88
CA ALA A 61 -5.53 -4.56 0.41
C ALA A 61 -4.71 -3.98 1.57
N LYS A 62 -3.38 -3.98 1.46
CA LYS A 62 -2.49 -3.42 2.50
C LYS A 62 -2.67 -1.92 2.66
N ARG A 63 -2.80 -1.17 1.55
CA ARG A 63 -3.07 0.27 1.57
C ARG A 63 -4.33 0.57 2.37
N ARG A 64 -5.42 -0.15 2.08
CA ARG A 64 -6.69 0.03 2.77
C ARG A 64 -6.59 -0.26 4.27
N ILE A 65 -5.78 -1.25 4.67
CA ILE A 65 -5.51 -1.50 6.11
C ILE A 65 -4.79 -0.32 6.75
N VAL A 66 -3.76 0.22 6.10
CA VAL A 66 -2.99 1.37 6.62
C VAL A 66 -3.85 2.63 6.68
N GLU A 67 -4.70 2.87 5.69
CA GLU A 67 -5.65 3.99 5.66
C GLU A 67 -6.70 3.86 6.77
N MET A 68 -7.29 2.67 6.97
CA MET A 68 -8.24 2.44 8.07
C MET A 68 -7.60 2.73 9.44
N TYR A 69 -6.34 2.34 9.63
CA TYR A 69 -5.61 2.67 10.86
C TYR A 69 -5.40 4.18 11.01
N ALA A 70 -4.94 4.85 9.94
CA ALA A 70 -4.72 6.29 9.95
C ALA A 70 -6.01 7.09 10.23
N GLU A 71 -7.15 6.62 9.69
CA GLU A 71 -8.48 7.17 9.96
C GLU A 71 -8.90 6.96 11.42
N ALA A 72 -8.81 5.71 11.93
CA ALA A 72 -9.17 5.39 13.31
C ALA A 72 -8.40 6.25 14.34
N VAL A 73 -7.11 6.42 14.09
CA VAL A 73 -6.22 7.29 14.85
C VAL A 73 -6.63 8.77 14.78
N ALA A 74 -7.04 9.25 13.62
CA ALA A 74 -7.40 10.65 13.43
C ALA A 74 -8.75 10.98 14.10
N GLU A 75 -9.65 10.00 14.12
CA GLU A 75 -10.98 10.07 14.74
C GLU A 75 -10.96 9.95 16.27
N GLU A 76 -9.82 9.56 16.87
CA GLU A 76 -9.60 9.48 18.33
C GLU A 76 -9.82 10.82 19.07
N THR A 77 -10.08 11.91 18.34
CA THR A 77 -10.52 13.21 18.87
C THR A 77 -12.03 13.29 19.18
N GLY A 78 -12.83 12.25 18.90
CA GLY A 78 -14.30 12.36 18.84
C GLY A 78 -15.12 11.51 19.82
N LEU A 79 -15.09 10.18 19.72
CA LEU A 79 -15.93 9.27 20.54
C LEU A 79 -15.26 7.88 20.58
N HIS A 80 -14.78 7.47 21.75
CA HIS A 80 -14.21 6.13 21.98
C HIS A 80 -15.26 5.02 21.81
N GLU A 81 -15.08 4.15 20.81
CA GLU A 81 -15.52 2.76 20.88
C GLU A 81 -14.26 1.87 21.00
N ALA A 82 -14.11 1.26 22.18
CA ALA A 82 -13.21 0.17 22.58
C ALA A 82 -11.68 0.27 22.28
N PRO A 83 -10.82 0.48 23.31
CA PRO A 83 -9.36 0.52 23.15
C PRO A 83 -8.69 -0.77 22.63
N GLU A 84 -9.40 -1.91 22.62
CA GLU A 84 -8.87 -3.21 22.15
C GLU A 84 -8.75 -3.29 20.61
N GLU A 85 -9.59 -2.56 19.87
CA GLU A 85 -9.58 -2.58 18.39
C GLU A 85 -8.40 -1.77 17.83
N GLU A 86 -8.04 -0.66 18.49
CA GLU A 86 -6.92 0.19 18.11
C GLU A 86 -5.57 -0.52 18.29
N GLU A 87 -5.36 -1.20 19.42
CA GLU A 87 -4.15 -1.98 19.69
C GLU A 87 -3.98 -3.13 18.68
N THR A 88 -5.11 -3.72 18.25
CA THR A 88 -5.12 -4.76 17.22
C THR A 88 -4.71 -4.21 15.85
N LEU A 89 -5.25 -3.06 15.44
CA LEU A 89 -4.88 -2.42 14.18
C LEU A 89 -3.44 -1.91 14.17
N GLU A 90 -2.95 -1.34 15.28
CA GLU A 90 -1.53 -0.96 15.40
C GLU A 90 -0.63 -2.17 15.21
N THR A 91 -0.94 -3.30 15.86
CA THR A 91 -0.18 -4.54 15.72
C THR A 91 -0.15 -5.03 14.26
N VAL A 92 -1.29 -4.97 13.57
CA VAL A 92 -1.36 -5.33 12.14
C VAL A 92 -0.46 -4.43 11.30
N VAL A 93 -0.48 -3.12 11.52
CA VAL A 93 0.35 -2.15 10.77
C VAL A 93 1.84 -2.37 11.06
N ARG A 94 2.22 -2.63 12.31
CA ARG A 94 3.60 -3.03 12.67
C ARG A 94 4.02 -4.33 11.99
N LEU A 95 3.16 -5.33 11.91
CA LEU A 95 3.42 -6.58 11.20
C LEU A 95 3.60 -6.37 9.69
N LEU A 96 2.83 -5.48 9.07
CA LEU A 96 3.01 -5.12 7.65
C LEU A 96 4.38 -4.51 7.40
N SER A 97 4.93 -3.77 8.35
CA SER A 97 6.27 -3.16 8.25
C SER A 97 7.39 -4.19 8.05
N LEU A 98 7.21 -5.42 8.58
CA LEU A 98 8.22 -6.47 8.51
C LEU A 98 8.55 -6.89 7.07
N THR A 99 7.65 -6.65 6.10
CA THR A 99 7.96 -6.93 4.68
C THR A 99 9.06 -6.02 4.12
N TYR A 100 9.42 -4.96 4.83
CA TYR A 100 10.42 -3.98 4.45
C TYR A 100 11.56 -3.90 5.48
N GLU A 101 11.76 -4.90 6.33
CA GLU A 101 12.80 -4.91 7.40
C GLU A 101 14.22 -4.66 6.85
N ASP A 102 14.50 -5.10 5.62
CA ASP A 102 15.77 -4.91 4.93
C ASP A 102 15.93 -3.53 4.25
N HIS A 103 14.89 -2.69 4.29
CA HIS A 103 14.90 -1.38 3.64
C HIS A 103 15.77 -0.39 4.45
N PRO A 104 16.63 0.43 3.82
CA PRO A 104 17.52 1.36 4.54
C PRO A 104 16.78 2.40 5.40
N ASP A 105 15.57 2.78 4.99
CA ASP A 105 14.72 3.73 5.72
C ASP A 105 13.80 3.06 6.76
N TYR A 106 13.94 1.74 6.99
CA TYR A 106 13.16 1.02 8.00
C TYR A 106 13.66 1.33 9.42
N ASP A 107 12.78 1.78 10.31
CA ASP A 107 13.10 1.89 11.74
C ASP A 107 12.79 0.57 12.47
N ARG A 108 13.77 0.09 13.25
CA ARG A 108 13.60 -1.12 14.06
C ARG A 108 12.67 -0.91 15.26
N SER A 109 12.37 0.33 15.65
CA SER A 109 11.32 0.64 16.63
C SER A 109 9.94 0.19 16.20
N TRP A 110 9.70 0.06 14.88
CA TRP A 110 8.41 -0.34 14.32
C TRP A 110 8.09 -1.82 14.43
N ARG A 111 9.03 -2.63 14.94
CA ARG A 111 8.76 -4.05 15.20
C ARG A 111 7.60 -4.19 16.22
N PRO A 112 6.72 -5.20 16.06
CA PRO A 112 5.72 -5.54 17.06
C PRO A 112 6.35 -5.89 18.42
#